data_AF-A0AA40BEJ4-F1
#
_entry.id   AF-A0AA40BEJ4-F1
#
_cell.length_a   1.000
_cell.length_b   1.000
_cell.length_c   1.000
_cell.angle_alpha   90.00
_cell.angle_beta   90.00
_cell.angle_gamma   90.00
#
_symmetry.space_group_name_H-M   'P 1'
#
loop_
_entity.id
_entity.type
_entity.pdbx_description
1 polymer ?
#
loop_
_entity_poly.entity_id
_entity_poly.type
_entity_poly.pdbx_seq_one_letter_code
_entity_poly.pdbx_strand_id
1 'polypeptide(L)'
;MYQPAAMFTITTVPFLLLPALTSALALSEPFKPPDNSHQNQQRVLSLLDNHHHKPPKASIPGFISLGDSYSAGIGTRPDLPSPSDPCRQGLGAYPYLLASSLLPNRTNHQWLSCTGATTIDLLSSSPPSPDDSQIDTFQPSLGPPAFATLSIAGNDLDFFSLLNACVFRFYGWFSSETCEDALKKVEDTLSDSNNQKLKLRIKLILLEILDRVAWEHHPNFFITVTGYARFFNENTTECNDVSFGVWTSPSSSSSVRGGLPGTNGAKLTQSTRQKMNTFVLKANQLLADVVDEVNRSFLASSTSKTNKPKVLFVNYDTTFNTHRFCEPGVVKEPDYDRNETWFFLPGGRDVDQAGNVYTSTIPNKEEDDDEDEDKEDGVGYIDPDHCWEDAMQKGDWGEKTVCLMAKAKKEDPGLRLVEHYRHHCRGGGQGKGKRGAALWRKPGDSMWLTPTYYGKTFHPRSAGHEAIRDKIYQLWEEHGYLSRNLSRGTDLMKRMKTKNTHND
;
A
#
# COMPACT_ATOMS: atom_id res chain seq x y z
N MET A 1 -32.97 -58.28 10.57
CA MET A 1 -32.55 -59.50 11.28
C MET A 1 -31.06 -59.39 11.58
N TYR A 2 -30.74 -59.31 12.86
CA TYR A 2 -29.49 -59.61 13.57
C TYR A 2 -28.11 -59.03 13.16
N GLN A 3 -27.63 -58.21 14.11
CA GLN A 3 -26.25 -57.89 14.53
C GLN A 3 -25.44 -59.13 14.97
N PRO A 4 -24.11 -59.06 15.14
CA PRO A 4 -23.48 -58.62 16.43
C PRO A 4 -22.26 -57.67 16.23
N ALA A 5 -22.01 -56.63 17.05
CA ALA A 5 -21.41 -56.58 18.41
C ALA A 5 -19.97 -57.17 18.47
N ALA A 6 -18.88 -56.40 18.56
CA ALA A 6 -18.35 -55.53 19.65
C ALA A 6 -17.18 -56.21 20.40
N MET A 7 -16.04 -55.55 20.55
CA MET A 7 -15.25 -55.54 21.80
C MET A 7 -14.16 -54.45 21.81
N PHE A 8 -14.31 -53.52 22.74
CA PHE A 8 -13.30 -52.58 23.24
C PHE A 8 -12.36 -53.29 24.22
N THR A 9 -11.09 -52.91 24.27
CA THR A 9 -10.19 -53.22 25.39
C THR A 9 -9.70 -51.95 26.05
N ILE A 10 -10.07 -51.81 27.33
CA ILE A 10 -9.64 -50.79 28.28
C ILE A 10 -8.49 -51.40 29.09
N THR A 11 -7.37 -50.69 29.23
CA THR A 11 -6.35 -51.01 30.23
C THR A 11 -6.23 -49.84 31.21
N THR A 12 -6.55 -50.14 32.46
CA THR A 12 -6.42 -49.31 33.65
C THR A 12 -5.14 -49.68 34.39
N VAL A 13 -4.40 -48.69 34.93
CA VAL A 13 -3.36 -48.89 35.95
C VAL A 13 -3.45 -47.74 36.98
N PRO A 14 -3.29 -47.98 38.30
CA PRO A 14 -4.00 -47.25 39.33
C PRO A 14 -3.21 -46.13 40.04
N PHE A 15 -3.99 -45.26 40.68
CA PHE A 15 -3.63 -44.26 41.70
C PHE A 15 -3.21 -44.94 43.02
N LEU A 16 -2.10 -44.50 43.64
CA LEU A 16 -1.82 -44.68 45.08
C LEU A 16 -0.97 -43.52 45.66
N LEU A 17 -1.67 -42.64 46.39
CA LEU A 17 -1.41 -41.99 47.70
C LEU A 17 -0.01 -41.48 48.13
N LEU A 18 -0.01 -40.21 48.58
CA LEU A 18 0.97 -39.48 49.42
C LEU A 18 1.08 -40.01 50.88
N PRO A 19 2.18 -39.70 51.61
CA PRO A 19 2.20 -38.64 52.65
C PRO A 19 3.53 -37.81 52.67
N ALA A 20 3.55 -36.48 52.77
CA ALA A 20 3.42 -35.58 53.94
C ALA A 20 4.69 -35.41 54.85
N LEU A 21 5.16 -34.14 54.91
CA LEU A 21 5.88 -33.39 55.97
C LEU A 21 7.33 -33.76 56.39
N THR A 22 8.25 -32.78 56.37
CA THR A 22 8.67 -31.99 57.56
C THR A 22 9.81 -30.98 57.25
N SER A 23 9.81 -29.91 58.05
CA SER A 23 10.59 -28.67 57.97
C SER A 23 12.04 -28.79 58.50
N ALA A 24 12.90 -27.84 58.10
CA ALA A 24 14.06 -27.42 58.91
C ALA A 24 14.35 -25.92 58.73
N LEU A 25 14.33 -25.23 59.87
CA LEU A 25 14.77 -23.85 60.13
C LEU A 25 16.29 -23.80 60.37
N ALA A 26 16.93 -22.70 60.00
CA ALA A 26 18.07 -22.09 60.69
C ALA A 26 18.14 -20.61 60.24
N LEU A 27 17.61 -19.66 61.02
CA LEU A 27 18.22 -18.92 62.13
C LEU A 27 19.34 -17.95 61.72
N SER A 28 19.02 -16.68 61.94
CA SER A 28 19.74 -15.42 61.86
C SER A 28 20.76 -15.25 63.01
N GLU A 29 21.87 -14.50 62.86
CA GLU A 29 22.12 -13.06 63.19
C GLU A 29 23.67 -12.92 63.45
N PRO A 30 24.34 -11.74 63.54
CA PRO A 30 23.81 -10.45 64.03
C PRO A 30 24.29 -9.16 63.34
N PHE A 31 23.57 -8.10 63.72
CA PHE A 31 23.72 -6.68 63.41
C PHE A 31 24.67 -5.98 64.41
N LYS A 32 25.57 -5.08 63.98
CA LYS A 32 25.82 -3.75 64.60
C LYS A 32 26.79 -2.80 63.81
N PRO A 33 26.61 -1.46 63.91
CA PRO A 33 27.17 -0.36 63.08
C PRO A 33 28.35 0.37 63.81
N PRO A 34 28.98 1.52 63.41
CA PRO A 34 28.51 2.79 62.77
C PRO A 34 29.41 3.26 61.58
N ASP A 35 29.29 4.40 60.89
CA ASP A 35 28.95 5.76 61.30
C ASP A 35 28.57 6.66 60.10
N ASN A 36 27.72 7.65 60.39
CA ASN A 36 27.19 8.64 59.46
C ASN A 36 28.21 9.75 59.19
N SER A 37 28.40 10.12 57.92
CA SER A 37 28.28 11.52 57.46
C SER A 37 28.39 11.57 55.94
N HIS A 38 27.73 12.55 55.34
CA HIS A 38 27.64 12.82 53.89
C HIS A 38 26.48 12.17 53.12
N GLN A 39 25.29 12.09 53.74
CA GLN A 39 24.03 12.29 53.03
C GLN A 39 23.26 13.41 53.72
N ASN A 40 23.31 14.64 53.20
CA ASN A 40 22.16 15.56 53.29
C ASN A 40 22.20 16.82 52.40
N GLN A 41 23.07 16.89 51.37
CA GLN A 41 23.05 18.03 50.43
C GLN A 41 22.81 17.68 48.96
N GLN A 42 22.68 16.41 48.59
CA GLN A 42 22.38 16.00 47.21
C GLN A 42 20.96 15.44 47.00
N ARG A 43 20.12 15.43 48.04
CA ARG A 43 18.74 14.89 47.99
C ARG A 43 17.62 15.93 47.76
N VAL A 44 17.96 17.18 47.39
CA VAL A 44 16.96 18.26 47.22
C VAL A 44 16.96 18.88 45.80
N LEU A 45 17.78 18.39 44.87
CA LEU A 45 17.77 18.85 43.46
C LEU A 45 17.27 17.80 42.46
N SER A 46 16.57 16.76 42.94
CA SER A 46 16.01 15.70 42.09
C SER A 46 14.48 15.70 41.99
N LEU A 47 13.82 16.84 42.25
CA LEU A 47 12.34 16.91 42.23
C LEU A 47 11.73 17.95 41.29
N LEU A 48 12.52 18.72 40.53
CA LEU A 48 11.97 19.68 39.57
C LEU A 48 12.89 19.82 38.35
N ASP A 49 13.02 18.76 37.56
CA ASP A 49 13.31 18.90 36.13
C ASP A 49 12.63 17.80 35.29
N ASN A 50 11.30 17.91 35.29
CA ASN A 50 10.39 17.75 34.16
C ASN A 50 10.63 16.58 33.17
N HIS A 51 10.21 15.40 33.61
CA HIS A 51 9.21 14.57 32.89
C HIS A 51 9.28 14.55 31.35
N HIS A 52 10.25 13.81 30.81
CA HIS A 52 10.06 13.10 29.54
C HIS A 52 8.97 12.03 29.72
N HIS A 53 7.70 12.43 29.57
CA HIS A 53 6.60 11.48 29.41
C HIS A 53 6.76 10.80 28.04
N LYS A 54 7.38 9.61 28.07
CA LYS A 54 7.21 8.59 27.03
C LYS A 54 5.69 8.47 26.77
N PRO A 55 5.20 8.61 25.52
CA PRO A 55 3.76 8.50 25.27
C PRO A 55 3.31 7.11 25.75
N PRO A 56 2.12 6.98 26.37
CA PRO A 56 1.61 5.67 26.70
C PRO A 56 1.38 4.93 25.37
N LYS A 57 2.28 4.00 25.03
CA LYS A 57 2.06 3.03 23.96
C LYS A 57 0.85 2.21 24.38
N ALA A 58 -0.35 2.58 23.93
CA ALA A 58 -1.47 1.68 24.00
C ALA A 58 -1.18 0.55 23.00
N SER A 59 -0.58 -0.51 23.50
CA SER A 59 -0.37 -1.74 22.73
C SER A 59 -1.73 -2.35 22.47
N ILE A 60 -2.04 -2.62 21.21
CA ILE A 60 -3.18 -3.47 20.85
C ILE A 60 -2.73 -4.93 20.76
N PRO A 61 -3.64 -5.92 20.83
CA PRO A 61 -3.30 -7.34 20.70
C PRO A 61 -2.65 -7.73 19.35
N GLY A 62 -2.99 -7.00 18.29
CA GLY A 62 -2.60 -7.26 16.91
C GLY A 62 -3.64 -6.69 15.93
N PHE A 63 -3.38 -6.76 14.63
CA PHE A 63 -4.35 -6.41 13.59
C PHE A 63 -3.95 -7.05 12.25
N ILE A 64 -4.87 -7.02 11.28
CA ILE A 64 -4.67 -7.59 9.95
C ILE A 64 -4.75 -6.46 8.91
N SER A 65 -3.96 -6.55 7.86
CA SER A 65 -4.05 -5.65 6.71
C SER A 65 -4.18 -6.44 5.42
N LEU A 66 -5.32 -6.27 4.76
CA LEU A 66 -5.74 -6.93 3.53
C LEU A 66 -5.83 -5.91 2.40
N GLY A 67 -5.84 -6.39 1.17
CA GLY A 67 -6.17 -5.57 0.01
C GLY A 67 -5.13 -5.58 -1.10
N ASP A 68 -5.21 -4.55 -1.92
CA ASP A 68 -4.43 -4.34 -3.14
C ASP A 68 -3.12 -3.55 -2.90
N SER A 69 -2.55 -3.04 -3.98
CA SER A 69 -1.33 -2.25 -4.02
C SER A 69 -1.38 -0.95 -3.20
N TYR A 70 -2.56 -0.37 -2.97
CA TYR A 70 -2.71 0.81 -2.10
C TYR A 70 -2.61 0.47 -0.61
N SER A 71 -2.83 -0.79 -0.24
CA SER A 71 -2.52 -1.29 1.12
C SER A 71 -1.11 -1.87 1.20
N ALA A 72 -0.61 -2.52 0.13
CA ALA A 72 0.77 -3.00 0.06
C ALA A 72 1.80 -1.84 0.05
N GLY A 73 1.43 -0.67 -0.50
CA GLY A 73 2.28 0.51 -0.59
C GLY A 73 3.47 0.33 -1.53
N ILE A 74 3.20 -0.24 -2.70
CA ILE A 74 4.17 -0.51 -3.76
C ILE A 74 5.09 0.70 -4.02
N GLY A 75 6.40 0.45 -4.01
CA GLY A 75 7.40 1.45 -4.36
C GLY A 75 7.76 2.47 -3.26
N THR A 76 7.14 2.37 -2.07
CA THR A 76 7.52 3.18 -0.91
C THR A 76 8.72 2.59 -0.18
N ARG A 77 9.60 3.46 0.36
CA ARG A 77 10.87 3.10 1.00
C ARG A 77 11.69 2.08 0.19
N PRO A 78 11.98 2.37 -1.09
CA PRO A 78 12.68 1.44 -1.99
C PRO A 78 14.17 1.25 -1.63
N ASP A 79 14.66 1.95 -0.62
CA ASP A 79 15.98 1.79 0.01
C ASP A 79 16.04 0.59 0.97
N LEU A 80 14.90 -0.03 1.28
CA LEU A 80 14.78 -1.19 2.16
C LEU A 80 14.20 -2.38 1.37
N PRO A 81 14.58 -3.63 1.74
CA PRO A 81 14.02 -4.81 1.10
C PRO A 81 12.52 -4.88 1.34
N SER A 82 11.79 -5.35 0.32
CA SER A 82 10.35 -5.54 0.44
C SER A 82 10.07 -6.67 1.44
N PRO A 83 9.15 -6.51 2.41
CA PRO A 83 8.80 -7.58 3.35
C PRO A 83 8.17 -8.80 2.69
N SER A 84 7.59 -8.62 1.50
CA SER A 84 7.05 -9.68 0.65
C SER A 84 7.26 -9.28 -0.80
N ASP A 85 8.37 -9.73 -1.38
CA ASP A 85 8.76 -9.41 -2.77
C ASP A 85 7.67 -9.74 -3.79
N PRO A 86 6.98 -10.90 -3.73
CA PRO A 86 5.89 -11.20 -4.65
C PRO A 86 4.73 -10.20 -4.57
N CYS A 87 4.45 -9.68 -3.37
CA CYS A 87 3.36 -8.72 -3.14
C CYS A 87 3.79 -7.24 -3.25
N ARG A 88 5.09 -7.00 -3.39
CA ARG A 88 5.75 -5.67 -3.44
C ARG A 88 5.34 -4.76 -2.28
N GLN A 89 5.39 -5.30 -1.06
CA GLN A 89 5.07 -4.52 0.13
C GLN A 89 6.17 -3.48 0.40
N GLY A 90 5.79 -2.22 0.62
CA GLY A 90 6.72 -1.12 0.86
C GLY A 90 6.62 -0.57 2.28
N LEU A 91 7.75 -0.29 2.94
CA LEU A 91 7.77 0.13 4.35
C LEU A 91 7.26 1.56 4.60
N GLY A 92 6.86 2.29 3.56
CA GLY A 92 6.13 3.55 3.69
C GLY A 92 4.61 3.36 3.68
N ALA A 93 4.11 2.14 3.50
CA ALA A 93 2.68 1.84 3.43
C ALA A 93 1.95 2.14 4.75
N TYR A 94 0.70 2.60 4.66
CA TYR A 94 -0.10 2.93 5.85
C TYR A 94 -0.26 1.77 6.83
N PRO A 95 -0.39 0.48 6.41
CA PRO A 95 -0.40 -0.65 7.34
C PRO A 95 0.87 -0.75 8.19
N TYR A 96 2.04 -0.60 7.56
CA TYR A 96 3.32 -0.66 8.25
C TYR A 96 3.50 0.53 9.21
N LEU A 97 3.05 1.72 8.80
CA LEU A 97 3.08 2.91 9.65
C LEU A 97 2.17 2.76 10.88
N LEU A 98 0.98 2.14 10.72
CA LEU A 98 0.09 1.80 11.84
C LEU A 98 0.72 0.76 12.77
N ALA A 99 1.37 -0.27 12.22
CA ALA A 99 2.05 -1.28 13.04
C ALA A 99 3.20 -0.68 13.85
N SER A 100 3.99 0.20 13.23
CA SER A 100 5.14 0.85 13.86
C SER A 100 4.75 1.75 15.05
N SER A 101 3.55 2.33 15.05
CA SER A 101 3.04 3.17 16.12
C SER A 101 2.24 2.40 17.19
N LEU A 102 1.47 1.37 16.80
CA LEU A 102 0.53 0.68 17.70
C LEU A 102 1.11 -0.57 18.35
N LEU A 103 2.12 -1.19 17.76
CA LEU A 103 2.69 -2.45 18.21
C LEU A 103 4.15 -2.23 18.63
N PRO A 104 4.49 -2.32 19.93
CA PRO A 104 5.82 -2.02 20.42
C PRO A 104 6.96 -2.73 19.68
N ASN A 105 6.72 -3.97 19.23
CA ASN A 105 7.66 -4.82 18.49
C ASN A 105 7.15 -5.19 17.08
N ARG A 106 6.05 -4.57 16.59
CA ARG A 106 5.31 -5.00 15.37
C ARG A 106 4.83 -6.46 15.38
N THR A 107 4.98 -7.16 16.49
CA THR A 107 4.48 -8.51 16.72
C THR A 107 2.96 -8.51 16.60
N ASN A 108 2.39 -9.51 15.91
CA ASN A 108 0.96 -9.70 15.68
C ASN A 108 0.31 -8.72 14.68
N HIS A 109 1.10 -8.11 13.77
CA HIS A 109 0.57 -7.56 12.52
C HIS A 109 0.60 -8.64 11.43
N GLN A 110 -0.57 -9.02 10.92
CA GLN A 110 -0.68 -9.94 9.77
C GLN A 110 -0.89 -9.12 8.50
N TRP A 111 0.18 -8.90 7.73
CA TRP A 111 0.15 -8.06 6.55
C TRP A 111 0.04 -8.88 5.27
N LEU A 112 -1.19 -9.02 4.78
CA LEU A 112 -1.58 -9.92 3.68
C LEU A 112 -1.94 -9.18 2.38
N SER A 113 -1.85 -7.85 2.38
CA SER A 113 -2.10 -7.04 1.18
C SER A 113 -1.10 -7.35 0.08
N CYS A 114 -1.58 -7.41 -1.17
CA CYS A 114 -0.79 -7.83 -2.31
C CYS A 114 -1.07 -6.96 -3.53
N THR A 115 -0.01 -6.51 -4.21
CA THR A 115 -0.13 -5.78 -5.48
C THR A 115 -0.88 -6.61 -6.52
N GLY A 116 -1.82 -6.00 -7.23
CA GLY A 116 -2.62 -6.67 -8.25
C GLY A 116 -3.88 -7.39 -7.75
N ALA A 117 -4.07 -7.53 -6.43
CA ALA A 117 -5.21 -8.24 -5.87
C ALA A 117 -6.57 -7.61 -6.23
N THR A 118 -7.51 -8.46 -6.63
CA THR A 118 -8.92 -8.17 -6.91
C THR A 118 -9.81 -8.66 -5.76
N THR A 119 -11.11 -8.34 -5.81
CA THR A 119 -12.06 -8.91 -4.82
C THR A 119 -12.15 -10.44 -4.86
N ILE A 120 -11.82 -11.08 -5.99
CA ILE A 120 -11.80 -12.55 -6.11
C ILE A 120 -10.61 -13.12 -5.34
N ASP A 121 -9.45 -12.47 -5.43
CA ASP A 121 -8.20 -12.91 -4.78
C ASP A 121 -8.25 -12.84 -3.25
N LEU A 122 -9.13 -11.99 -2.70
CA LEU A 122 -9.39 -11.94 -1.27
C LEU A 122 -10.28 -13.10 -0.79
N LEU A 123 -11.22 -13.56 -1.62
CA LEU A 123 -12.23 -14.57 -1.26
C LEU A 123 -11.83 -16.00 -1.65
N SER A 124 -10.98 -16.14 -2.65
CA SER A 124 -10.60 -17.44 -3.20
C SER A 124 -9.18 -17.40 -3.71
N SER A 125 -8.48 -18.52 -3.62
CA SER A 125 -7.18 -18.69 -4.27
C SER A 125 -7.37 -18.59 -5.77
N SER A 126 -7.05 -17.43 -6.33
CA SER A 126 -6.84 -17.23 -7.76
C SER A 126 -5.44 -16.64 -7.92
N PRO A 127 -4.63 -17.16 -8.85
CA PRO A 127 -3.38 -16.51 -9.24
C PRO A 127 -3.63 -15.00 -9.51
N PRO A 128 -2.78 -14.05 -9.06
CA PRO A 128 -1.40 -14.15 -8.53
C PRO A 128 -1.24 -14.68 -7.11
N SER A 129 -2.31 -14.73 -6.33
CA SER A 129 -2.17 -14.93 -4.90
C SER A 129 -1.57 -16.32 -4.63
N PRO A 130 -0.82 -16.51 -3.53
CA PRO A 130 -0.36 -17.82 -3.10
C PRO A 130 -1.52 -18.83 -3.02
N ASP A 131 -1.22 -20.12 -2.83
CA ASP A 131 -2.19 -21.22 -2.88
C ASP A 131 -3.47 -21.02 -2.03
N ASP A 132 -3.47 -20.06 -1.09
CA ASP A 132 -4.57 -19.62 -0.24
C ASP A 132 -4.99 -18.15 -0.51
N SER A 133 -6.29 -17.85 -0.41
CA SER A 133 -6.78 -16.47 -0.46
C SER A 133 -6.23 -15.61 0.69
N GLN A 134 -6.29 -14.28 0.57
CA GLN A 134 -5.85 -13.42 1.69
C GLN A 134 -6.65 -13.66 2.98
N ILE A 135 -7.93 -14.02 2.90
CA ILE A 135 -8.77 -14.31 4.07
C ILE A 135 -8.45 -15.70 4.64
N ASP A 136 -8.17 -16.69 3.79
CA ASP A 136 -7.81 -18.04 4.25
C ASP A 136 -6.44 -18.06 4.94
N THR A 137 -5.50 -17.27 4.41
CA THR A 137 -4.15 -17.08 4.96
C THR A 137 -4.16 -16.44 6.34
N PHE A 138 -5.21 -15.68 6.71
CA PHE A 138 -5.30 -15.10 8.04
C PHE A 138 -5.28 -16.21 9.11
N GLN A 139 -4.41 -16.06 10.10
CA GLN A 139 -4.23 -16.99 11.21
C GLN A 139 -4.80 -16.37 12.51
N PRO A 140 -6.10 -16.58 12.86
CA PRO A 140 -6.66 -16.09 14.11
C PRO A 140 -6.02 -16.71 15.35
N SER A 141 -5.35 -17.86 15.20
CA SER A 141 -4.64 -18.55 16.28
C SER A 141 -3.46 -17.75 16.85
N LEU A 142 -2.99 -16.71 16.15
CA LEU A 142 -1.97 -15.77 16.65
C LEU A 142 -2.53 -14.75 17.67
N GLY A 143 -3.82 -14.82 17.98
CA GLY A 143 -4.53 -13.96 18.92
C GLY A 143 -5.58 -13.10 18.22
N PRO A 144 -6.68 -12.73 18.90
CA PRO A 144 -7.76 -12.00 18.28
C PRO A 144 -7.30 -10.58 17.89
N PRO A 145 -7.37 -10.20 16.61
CA PRO A 145 -6.99 -8.87 16.17
C PRO A 145 -7.90 -7.81 16.80
N ALA A 146 -7.39 -6.60 16.97
CA ALA A 146 -8.19 -5.44 17.38
C ALA A 146 -9.04 -4.88 16.23
N PHE A 147 -8.51 -4.94 15.01
CA PHE A 147 -9.17 -4.46 13.80
C PHE A 147 -8.56 -5.11 12.55
N ALA A 148 -9.17 -4.86 11.39
CA ALA A 148 -8.58 -5.09 10.08
C ALA A 148 -8.55 -3.80 9.25
N THR A 149 -7.60 -3.67 8.33
CA THR A 149 -7.60 -2.64 7.28
C THR A 149 -7.78 -3.27 5.91
N LEU A 150 -8.49 -2.58 5.00
CA LEU A 150 -8.79 -3.07 3.66
C LEU A 150 -8.75 -1.93 2.62
N SER A 151 -7.98 -2.12 1.56
CA SER A 151 -8.07 -1.34 0.30
C SER A 151 -8.34 -2.30 -0.84
N ILE A 152 -9.43 -2.16 -1.60
CA ILE A 152 -9.75 -3.08 -2.68
C ILE A 152 -10.67 -2.45 -3.72
N ALA A 153 -10.84 -3.15 -4.85
CA ALA A 153 -11.69 -2.86 -6.00
C ALA A 153 -11.05 -2.01 -7.11
N GLY A 154 -9.90 -1.36 -6.90
CA GLY A 154 -9.22 -0.61 -7.96
C GLY A 154 -8.85 -1.48 -9.18
N ASN A 155 -8.44 -2.73 -8.92
CA ASN A 155 -8.14 -3.70 -9.98
C ASN A 155 -9.40 -4.26 -10.65
N ASP A 156 -10.49 -4.49 -9.90
CA ASP A 156 -11.79 -4.92 -10.43
C ASP A 156 -12.41 -3.88 -11.38
N LEU A 157 -12.08 -2.60 -11.19
CA LEU A 157 -12.48 -1.48 -12.04
C LEU A 157 -11.56 -1.25 -13.24
N ASP A 158 -10.50 -2.05 -13.38
CA ASP A 158 -9.54 -2.00 -14.48
C ASP A 158 -8.90 -0.60 -14.69
N PHE A 159 -8.55 0.07 -13.59
CA PHE A 159 -7.89 1.37 -13.63
C PHE A 159 -6.53 1.33 -14.35
N PHE A 160 -5.87 0.16 -14.42
CA PHE A 160 -4.68 -0.02 -15.24
C PHE A 160 -4.95 0.31 -16.72
N SER A 161 -5.98 -0.27 -17.31
CA SER A 161 -6.31 -0.05 -18.72
C SER A 161 -6.72 1.40 -18.96
N LEU A 162 -7.44 2.01 -18.01
CA LEU A 162 -7.75 3.45 -18.04
C LEU A 162 -6.48 4.32 -18.08
N LEU A 163 -5.51 4.07 -17.20
CA LEU A 163 -4.25 4.82 -17.17
C LEU A 163 -3.41 4.58 -18.43
N ASN A 164 -3.37 3.34 -18.92
CA ASN A 164 -2.66 3.02 -20.16
C ASN A 164 -3.29 3.75 -21.37
N ALA A 165 -4.61 3.74 -21.51
CA ALA A 165 -5.31 4.34 -22.64
C ALA A 165 -5.36 5.89 -22.56
N CYS A 166 -5.52 6.47 -21.37
CA CYS A 166 -5.74 7.92 -21.23
C CYS A 166 -4.50 8.72 -20.80
N VAL A 167 -3.45 8.08 -20.28
CA VAL A 167 -2.30 8.78 -19.68
C VAL A 167 -0.98 8.36 -20.32
N PHE A 168 -0.59 7.08 -20.19
CA PHE A 168 0.79 6.66 -20.44
C PHE A 168 1.06 6.05 -21.82
N ARG A 169 0.06 5.40 -22.43
CA ARG A 169 0.19 4.71 -23.73
C ARG A 169 1.40 3.77 -23.76
N PHE A 170 1.49 2.84 -22.80
CA PHE A 170 2.62 1.91 -22.68
C PHE A 170 2.78 1.03 -23.92
N TYR A 171 1.68 0.63 -24.56
CA TYR A 171 1.71 -0.09 -25.85
C TYR A 171 1.86 0.85 -27.07
N GLY A 172 2.18 2.13 -26.86
CA GLY A 172 2.28 3.12 -27.92
C GLY A 172 0.96 3.35 -28.66
N TRP A 173 1.07 3.71 -29.94
CA TRP A 173 -0.05 3.90 -30.86
C TRP A 173 -0.55 2.60 -31.50
N PHE A 174 -0.04 1.44 -31.06
CA PHE A 174 -0.48 0.12 -31.54
C PHE A 174 -1.71 -0.40 -30.79
N SER A 175 -2.06 0.22 -29.66
CA SER A 175 -3.29 -0.09 -28.94
C SER A 175 -4.50 0.26 -29.80
N SER A 176 -5.38 -0.71 -30.03
CA SER A 176 -6.69 -0.49 -30.63
C SER A 176 -7.67 0.18 -29.67
N GLU A 177 -7.45 0.04 -28.36
CA GLU A 177 -8.28 0.68 -27.33
C GLU A 177 -8.00 2.19 -27.26
N THR A 178 -9.04 3.00 -27.46
CA THR A 178 -8.99 4.45 -27.30
C THR A 178 -9.21 4.86 -25.85
N CYS A 179 -8.92 6.13 -25.51
CA CYS A 179 -9.21 6.62 -24.16
C CYS A 179 -10.73 6.64 -23.93
N GLU A 180 -11.51 6.96 -24.96
CA GLU A 180 -12.97 6.95 -24.95
C GLU A 180 -13.53 5.56 -24.66
N ASP A 181 -12.96 4.51 -25.27
CA ASP A 181 -13.36 3.12 -25.01
C ASP A 181 -13.09 2.72 -23.56
N ALA A 182 -11.89 3.03 -23.05
CA ALA A 182 -11.50 2.74 -21.67
C ALA A 182 -12.38 3.51 -20.66
N LEU A 183 -12.66 4.79 -20.94
CA LEU A 183 -13.58 5.61 -20.13
C LEU A 183 -14.98 4.97 -20.09
N LYS A 184 -15.51 4.56 -21.25
CA LYS A 184 -16.82 3.92 -21.35
C LYS A 184 -16.87 2.59 -20.58
N LYS A 185 -15.82 1.77 -20.65
CA LYS A 185 -15.73 0.49 -19.93
C LYS A 185 -15.81 0.68 -18.41
N VAL A 186 -15.09 1.66 -17.88
CA VAL A 186 -15.12 1.98 -16.45
C VAL A 186 -16.49 2.55 -16.05
N GLU A 187 -17.06 3.44 -16.87
CA GLU A 187 -18.40 3.99 -16.64
C GLU A 187 -19.48 2.91 -16.63
N ASP A 188 -19.45 1.98 -17.59
CA ASP A 188 -20.36 0.85 -17.67
C ASP A 188 -20.20 -0.04 -16.43
N THR A 189 -18.98 -0.29 -15.97
CA THR A 189 -18.71 -1.11 -14.77
C THR A 189 -19.23 -0.45 -13.50
N LEU A 190 -19.09 0.86 -13.37
CA LEU A 190 -19.53 1.64 -12.20
C LEU A 190 -21.04 1.94 -12.20
N SER A 191 -21.74 1.76 -13.31
CA SER A 191 -23.19 1.95 -13.39
C SER A 191 -23.95 1.05 -12.42
N ASP A 192 -25.03 1.55 -11.81
CA ASP A 192 -25.79 0.82 -10.78
C ASP A 192 -26.37 -0.51 -11.26
N SER A 193 -26.66 -0.65 -12.56
CA SER A 193 -27.12 -1.90 -13.14
C SER A 193 -26.04 -2.98 -13.18
N ASN A 194 -24.77 -2.58 -13.26
CA ASN A 194 -23.65 -3.50 -13.51
C ASN A 194 -22.75 -3.70 -12.30
N ASN A 195 -22.72 -2.73 -11.37
CA ASN A 195 -21.84 -2.77 -10.20
C ASN A 195 -22.30 -3.73 -9.09
N GLN A 196 -23.48 -4.35 -9.22
CA GLN A 196 -24.06 -5.24 -8.20
C GLN A 196 -23.16 -6.42 -7.84
N LYS A 197 -22.49 -7.05 -8.82
CA LYS A 197 -21.57 -8.16 -8.56
C LYS A 197 -20.37 -7.71 -7.73
N LEU A 198 -19.83 -6.53 -8.02
CA LEU A 198 -18.72 -5.95 -7.27
C LEU A 198 -19.16 -5.57 -5.85
N LYS A 199 -20.31 -4.90 -5.70
CA LYS A 199 -20.91 -4.60 -4.39
C LYS A 199 -21.09 -5.86 -3.55
N LEU A 200 -21.63 -6.93 -4.14
CA LEU A 200 -21.83 -8.21 -3.47
C LEU A 200 -20.50 -8.84 -3.02
N ARG A 201 -19.47 -8.85 -3.87
CA ARG A 201 -18.15 -9.41 -3.49
C ARG A 201 -17.51 -8.62 -2.35
N ILE A 202 -17.56 -7.29 -2.38
CA ILE A 202 -17.03 -6.45 -1.30
C ILE A 202 -17.81 -6.69 0.00
N LYS A 203 -19.14 -6.80 -0.08
CA LYS A 203 -19.98 -7.15 1.06
C LYS A 203 -19.59 -8.52 1.64
N LEU A 204 -19.39 -9.52 0.78
CA LEU A 204 -18.94 -10.86 1.21
C LEU A 204 -17.57 -10.78 1.88
N ILE A 205 -16.58 -10.09 1.30
CA ILE A 205 -15.26 -9.89 1.94
C ILE A 205 -15.40 -9.34 3.36
N LEU A 206 -16.22 -8.30 3.55
CA LEU A 206 -16.42 -7.71 4.87
C LEU A 206 -17.06 -8.68 5.87
N LEU A 207 -18.03 -9.48 5.42
CA LEU A 207 -18.69 -10.48 6.25
C LEU A 207 -17.76 -11.67 6.56
N GLU A 208 -16.99 -12.14 5.59
CA GLU A 208 -16.01 -13.22 5.76
C GLU A 208 -14.89 -12.81 6.73
N ILE A 209 -14.39 -11.57 6.66
CA ILE A 209 -13.43 -11.06 7.65
C ILE A 209 -14.04 -11.09 9.05
N LEU A 210 -15.30 -10.66 9.21
CA LEU A 210 -16.01 -10.67 10.49
C LEU A 210 -16.23 -12.10 11.01
N ASP A 211 -16.62 -13.04 10.15
CA ASP A 211 -16.84 -14.44 10.48
C ASP A 211 -15.52 -15.12 10.89
N ARG A 212 -14.45 -14.89 10.12
CA ARG A 212 -13.12 -15.48 10.35
C ARG A 212 -12.51 -15.06 11.70
N VAL A 213 -12.85 -13.87 12.20
CA VAL A 213 -12.45 -13.41 13.55
C VAL A 213 -13.45 -13.78 14.64
N ALA A 214 -14.56 -14.47 14.33
CA ALA A 214 -15.67 -14.74 15.22
C ALA A 214 -16.16 -13.48 15.96
N TRP A 215 -16.53 -12.45 15.19
CA TRP A 215 -16.82 -11.10 15.68
C TRP A 215 -17.82 -11.03 16.85
N GLU A 216 -18.73 -12.02 16.99
CA GLU A 216 -19.66 -12.10 18.12
C GLU A 216 -18.92 -12.24 19.47
N HIS A 217 -17.79 -12.94 19.48
CA HIS A 217 -16.92 -13.08 20.65
C HIS A 217 -15.94 -11.91 20.81
N HIS A 218 -15.79 -11.09 19.77
CA HIS A 218 -14.90 -9.93 19.72
C HIS A 218 -15.68 -8.64 19.41
N PRO A 219 -16.57 -8.18 20.31
CA PRO A 219 -17.50 -7.10 20.02
C PRO A 219 -16.84 -5.76 19.68
N ASN A 220 -15.59 -5.56 20.11
CA ASN A 220 -14.78 -4.37 19.82
C ASN A 220 -14.00 -4.45 18.50
N PHE A 221 -13.96 -5.60 17.82
CA PHE A 221 -13.35 -5.71 16.50
C PHE A 221 -14.14 -4.90 15.48
N PHE A 222 -13.40 -4.23 14.59
CA PHE A 222 -13.96 -3.44 13.50
C PHE A 222 -13.03 -3.50 12.28
N ILE A 223 -13.58 -3.20 11.11
CA ILE A 223 -12.84 -3.14 9.84
C ILE A 223 -12.72 -1.68 9.40
N THR A 224 -11.57 -1.28 8.89
CA THR A 224 -11.31 0.03 8.29
C THR A 224 -11.08 -0.14 6.80
N VAL A 225 -12.06 0.27 5.99
CA VAL A 225 -11.97 0.28 4.53
C VAL A 225 -11.47 1.65 4.07
N THR A 226 -10.40 1.69 3.30
CA THR A 226 -9.88 2.94 2.72
C THR A 226 -10.44 3.18 1.33
N GLY A 227 -10.81 4.43 1.01
CA GLY A 227 -11.10 4.85 -0.36
C GLY A 227 -9.83 5.09 -1.18
N TYR A 228 -9.96 5.82 -2.28
CA TYR A 228 -8.88 6.28 -3.15
C TYR A 228 -8.90 7.81 -3.27
N ALA A 229 -7.76 8.42 -3.64
CA ALA A 229 -7.69 9.85 -3.92
C ALA A 229 -7.68 10.11 -5.43
N ARG A 230 -8.32 11.21 -5.84
CA ARG A 230 -8.28 11.71 -7.22
C ARG A 230 -6.85 12.03 -7.63
N PHE A 231 -6.49 11.65 -8.85
CA PHE A 231 -5.12 11.78 -9.37
C PHE A 231 -4.75 13.21 -9.75
N PHE A 232 -5.74 13.98 -10.22
CA PHE A 232 -5.50 15.27 -10.83
C PHE A 232 -6.26 16.38 -10.11
N ASN A 233 -5.69 17.58 -10.08
CA ASN A 233 -6.48 18.77 -10.02
C ASN A 233 -7.13 19.00 -11.39
N GLU A 234 -8.45 19.18 -11.42
CA GLU A 234 -9.26 19.30 -12.64
C GLU A 234 -9.68 20.74 -12.96
N ASN A 235 -9.35 21.68 -12.07
CA ASN A 235 -9.75 23.08 -12.17
C ASN A 235 -8.73 23.95 -12.93
N THR A 236 -7.53 23.43 -13.17
CA THR A 236 -6.42 24.12 -13.83
C THR A 236 -6.43 23.89 -15.34
N THR A 237 -5.97 24.84 -16.15
CA THR A 237 -5.84 24.70 -17.61
C THR A 237 -4.41 24.38 -18.05
N GLU A 238 -3.43 24.58 -17.16
CA GLU A 238 -1.99 24.47 -17.38
C GLU A 238 -1.57 23.07 -17.88
N CYS A 239 -2.32 22.03 -17.51
CA CYS A 239 -2.08 20.66 -17.94
C CYS A 239 -2.80 20.25 -19.24
N ASN A 240 -3.59 21.12 -19.87
CA ASN A 240 -4.41 20.72 -21.01
C ASN A 240 -3.60 20.20 -22.20
N ASP A 241 -2.38 20.73 -22.39
CA ASP A 241 -1.47 20.34 -23.45
C ASP A 241 -0.35 19.39 -22.98
N VAL A 242 -0.35 19.02 -21.69
CA VAL A 242 0.60 18.08 -21.10
C VAL A 242 0.27 16.65 -21.50
N SER A 243 1.29 15.83 -21.72
CA SER A 243 1.15 14.39 -21.91
C SER A 243 2.15 13.62 -21.07
N PHE A 244 1.69 12.53 -20.46
CA PHE A 244 2.53 11.55 -19.75
C PHE A 244 2.83 10.32 -20.65
N GLY A 245 2.63 10.45 -21.97
CA GLY A 245 2.96 9.39 -22.91
C GLY A 245 4.43 9.00 -22.83
N VAL A 246 4.72 7.70 -22.76
CA VAL A 246 6.11 7.23 -22.53
C VAL A 246 6.99 7.24 -23.78
N TRP A 247 6.39 7.32 -24.97
CA TRP A 247 7.08 7.13 -26.25
C TRP A 247 7.27 8.41 -27.06
N THR A 248 8.41 8.47 -27.74
CA THR A 248 8.76 9.38 -28.84
C THR A 248 9.22 8.53 -30.03
N SER A 249 8.90 8.97 -31.25
CA SER A 249 9.37 8.31 -32.48
C SER A 249 10.25 9.23 -33.33
N PRO A 250 11.38 8.75 -33.86
CA PRO A 250 12.18 9.44 -34.87
C PRO A 250 11.41 9.77 -36.16
N SER A 251 10.36 9.02 -36.50
CA SER A 251 9.56 9.23 -37.73
C SER A 251 8.42 10.25 -37.58
N SER A 252 8.29 10.88 -36.41
CA SER A 252 7.23 11.85 -36.09
C SER A 252 7.40 13.25 -36.72
N SER A 253 8.32 13.40 -37.68
CA SER A 253 8.49 14.64 -38.47
C SER A 253 7.47 14.81 -39.61
N SER A 254 6.53 13.86 -39.82
CA SER A 254 5.56 13.94 -40.92
C SER A 254 4.11 13.95 -40.43
N SER A 255 3.54 15.15 -40.46
CA SER A 255 2.14 15.50 -40.71
C SER A 255 1.17 14.36 -41.12
N VAL A 256 0.72 13.57 -40.15
CA VAL A 256 -0.54 12.81 -40.25
C VAL A 256 -1.63 13.65 -39.60
N ARG A 257 -2.75 13.86 -40.31
CA ARG A 257 -3.87 14.71 -39.85
C ARG A 257 -4.44 14.15 -38.55
N GLY A 258 -4.29 14.89 -37.45
CA GLY A 258 -4.93 14.58 -36.16
C GLY A 258 -4.11 14.89 -34.91
N GLY A 259 -2.81 15.20 -35.01
CA GLY A 259 -1.98 15.61 -33.87
C GLY A 259 -0.70 16.30 -34.33
N LEU A 260 -0.43 17.49 -33.80
CA LEU A 260 0.76 18.30 -34.11
C LEU A 260 2.06 17.63 -33.62
N PRO A 261 3.22 17.94 -34.24
CA PRO A 261 4.47 17.20 -34.08
C PRO A 261 5.10 17.41 -32.68
N GLY A 262 5.60 16.32 -32.09
CA GLY A 262 6.51 16.37 -30.93
C GLY A 262 6.19 15.42 -29.78
N THR A 263 4.93 15.03 -29.57
CA THR A 263 4.54 14.03 -28.55
C THR A 263 3.24 13.32 -28.97
N ASN A 264 3.32 12.06 -29.41
CA ASN A 264 2.16 11.21 -29.75
C ASN A 264 1.42 10.67 -28.51
N GLY A 265 1.34 11.46 -27.43
CA GLY A 265 0.77 11.02 -26.16
C GLY A 265 -0.62 11.61 -25.90
N ALA A 266 -1.46 10.86 -25.18
CA ALA A 266 -2.77 11.34 -24.75
C ALA A 266 -2.62 12.62 -23.90
N LYS A 267 -3.41 13.64 -24.22
CA LYS A 267 -3.38 14.95 -23.53
C LYS A 267 -4.20 14.90 -22.25
N LEU A 268 -3.68 15.50 -21.18
CA LEU A 268 -4.35 15.62 -19.89
C LEU A 268 -5.32 16.80 -19.87
N THR A 269 -6.22 16.84 -20.85
CA THR A 269 -7.27 17.86 -20.92
C THR A 269 -8.09 17.90 -19.63
N GLN A 270 -8.64 19.07 -19.29
CA GLN A 270 -9.57 19.20 -18.16
C GLN A 270 -10.71 18.18 -18.23
N SER A 271 -11.29 17.95 -19.40
CA SER A 271 -12.35 16.94 -19.60
C SER A 271 -11.88 15.53 -19.24
N THR A 272 -10.69 15.13 -19.70
CA THR A 272 -10.10 13.83 -19.34
C THR A 272 -9.89 13.71 -17.82
N ARG A 273 -9.29 14.74 -17.21
CA ARG A 273 -9.04 14.78 -15.77
C ARG A 273 -10.34 14.71 -14.95
N GLN A 274 -11.36 15.48 -15.35
CA GLN A 274 -12.69 15.48 -14.72
C GLN A 274 -13.36 14.11 -14.77
N LYS A 275 -13.33 13.45 -15.94
CA LYS A 275 -13.91 12.10 -16.10
C LYS A 275 -13.19 11.07 -15.23
N MET A 276 -11.86 11.05 -15.25
CA MET A 276 -11.08 10.13 -14.41
C MET A 276 -11.32 10.37 -12.92
N ASN A 277 -11.35 11.62 -12.48
CA ASN A 277 -11.67 11.99 -11.11
C ASN A 277 -13.10 11.57 -10.71
N THR A 278 -14.06 11.69 -11.63
CA THR A 278 -15.43 11.22 -11.42
C THR A 278 -15.48 9.72 -11.14
N PHE A 279 -14.65 8.92 -11.80
CA PHE A 279 -14.58 7.48 -11.53
C PHE A 279 -14.00 7.15 -10.16
N VAL A 280 -12.99 7.90 -9.70
CA VAL A 280 -12.50 7.76 -8.32
C VAL A 280 -13.59 8.08 -7.31
N LEU A 281 -14.36 9.16 -7.53
CA LEU A 281 -15.47 9.54 -6.65
C LEU A 281 -16.60 8.49 -6.65
N LYS A 282 -16.97 7.95 -7.82
CA LYS A 282 -17.96 6.88 -7.94
C LYS A 282 -17.48 5.58 -7.28
N ALA A 283 -16.21 5.21 -7.42
CA ALA A 283 -15.62 4.05 -6.74
C ALA A 283 -15.65 4.22 -5.21
N ASN A 284 -15.29 5.40 -4.71
CA ASN A 284 -15.40 5.71 -3.28
C ASN A 284 -16.85 5.66 -2.78
N GLN A 285 -17.81 6.17 -3.56
CA GLN A 285 -19.23 6.09 -3.22
C GLN A 285 -19.71 4.63 -3.16
N LEU A 286 -19.30 3.80 -4.12
CA LEU A 286 -19.61 2.37 -4.13
C LEU A 286 -19.09 1.67 -2.86
N LEU A 287 -17.85 1.96 -2.45
CA LEU A 287 -17.28 1.42 -1.21
C LEU A 287 -18.05 1.90 0.03
N ALA A 288 -18.37 3.19 0.11
CA ALA A 288 -19.15 3.76 1.20
C ALA A 288 -20.55 3.14 1.30
N ASP A 289 -21.26 2.99 0.18
CA ASP A 289 -22.59 2.37 0.12
C ASP A 289 -22.58 0.94 0.67
N VAL A 290 -21.56 0.14 0.31
CA VAL A 290 -21.42 -1.24 0.79
C VAL A 290 -21.12 -1.27 2.29
N VAL A 291 -20.26 -0.38 2.77
CA VAL A 291 -19.98 -0.23 4.21
C VAL A 291 -21.26 0.11 4.99
N ASP A 292 -22.06 1.05 4.49
CA ASP A 292 -23.34 1.43 5.09
C ASP A 292 -24.34 0.27 5.06
N GLU A 293 -24.40 -0.49 3.97
CA GLU A 293 -25.23 -1.68 3.86
C GLU A 293 -24.85 -2.74 4.90
N VAL A 294 -23.56 -3.05 5.03
CA VAL A 294 -23.05 -4.01 6.03
C VAL A 294 -23.39 -3.54 7.43
N ASN A 295 -23.10 -2.28 7.77
CA ASN A 295 -23.39 -1.75 9.11
C ASN A 295 -24.88 -1.80 9.46
N ARG A 296 -25.79 -1.53 8.51
CA ARG A 296 -27.24 -1.66 8.73
C ARG A 296 -27.66 -3.06 9.14
N SER A 297 -27.01 -4.10 8.64
CA SER A 297 -27.27 -5.50 9.05
C SER A 297 -26.91 -5.77 10.52
N PHE A 298 -26.04 -4.97 11.14
CA PHE A 298 -25.64 -5.11 12.54
C PHE A 298 -26.40 -4.18 13.50
N LEU A 299 -27.17 -3.21 13.00
CA LEU A 299 -27.96 -2.31 13.85
C LEU A 299 -29.09 -3.03 14.59
N ALA A 300 -29.68 -4.07 13.98
CA ALA A 300 -30.77 -4.83 14.58
C ALA A 300 -30.32 -5.87 15.62
N SER A 301 -29.05 -6.30 15.57
CA SER A 301 -28.47 -7.32 16.47
C SER A 301 -27.63 -6.73 17.62
N SER A 302 -27.43 -5.40 17.65
CA SER A 302 -26.59 -4.74 18.65
C SER A 302 -27.25 -4.72 20.04
N THR A 303 -26.86 -5.68 20.88
CA THR A 303 -27.02 -5.62 22.35
C THR A 303 -25.98 -4.72 23.02
N SER A 304 -25.07 -4.11 22.25
CA SER A 304 -23.96 -3.30 22.75
C SER A 304 -24.40 -1.88 23.11
N LYS A 305 -24.07 -1.46 24.34
CA LYS A 305 -24.30 -0.11 24.89
C LYS A 305 -23.65 1.02 24.08
N THR A 306 -22.74 0.75 23.13
CA THR A 306 -21.94 1.77 22.45
C THR A 306 -22.33 2.04 20.99
N ASN A 307 -23.27 1.28 20.40
CA ASN A 307 -23.77 1.42 19.01
C ASN A 307 -22.70 1.82 17.97
N LYS A 308 -21.51 1.18 18.05
CA LYS A 308 -20.39 1.48 17.17
C LYS A 308 -20.52 0.69 15.86
N PRO A 309 -20.22 1.27 14.69
CA PRO A 309 -20.23 0.52 13.43
C PRO A 309 -19.27 -0.68 13.45
N LYS A 310 -19.50 -1.68 12.61
CA LYS A 310 -18.56 -2.80 12.43
C LYS A 310 -17.52 -2.50 11.37
N VAL A 311 -17.85 -1.62 10.44
CA VAL A 311 -16.98 -1.23 9.34
C VAL A 311 -16.95 0.30 9.24
N LEU A 312 -15.77 0.87 9.06
CA LEU A 312 -15.55 2.30 8.84
C LEU A 312 -15.06 2.52 7.41
N PHE A 313 -15.61 3.52 6.72
CA PHE A 313 -15.08 3.97 5.43
C PHE A 313 -14.23 5.23 5.63
N VAL A 314 -12.96 5.16 5.21
CA VAL A 314 -11.99 6.26 5.31
C VAL A 314 -11.90 6.95 3.96
N ASN A 315 -12.64 8.06 3.82
CA ASN A 315 -12.48 8.96 2.68
C ASN A 315 -11.35 9.96 2.96
N TYR A 316 -10.21 9.77 2.31
CA TYR A 316 -9.04 10.64 2.40
C TYR A 316 -8.80 11.50 1.15
N ASP A 317 -9.70 11.47 0.16
CA ASP A 317 -9.51 12.15 -1.14
C ASP A 317 -9.16 13.63 -0.98
N THR A 318 -9.88 14.34 -0.12
CA THR A 318 -9.69 15.78 0.10
C THR A 318 -8.39 16.11 0.83
N THR A 319 -7.81 15.14 1.55
CA THR A 319 -6.49 15.29 2.18
C THR A 319 -5.39 15.42 1.13
N PHE A 320 -5.60 14.91 -0.10
CA PHE A 320 -4.67 15.03 -1.22
C PHE A 320 -4.80 16.35 -1.99
N ASN A 321 -5.72 17.26 -1.63
CA ASN A 321 -5.80 18.58 -2.26
C ASN A 321 -4.44 19.29 -2.15
N THR A 322 -4.01 19.98 -3.21
CA THR A 322 -2.67 20.59 -3.38
C THR A 322 -1.51 19.61 -3.58
N HIS A 323 -1.75 18.30 -3.50
CA HIS A 323 -0.75 17.24 -3.63
C HIS A 323 -0.98 16.31 -4.83
N ARG A 324 -1.91 16.68 -5.73
CA ARG A 324 -2.22 15.92 -6.96
C ARG A 324 -1.29 16.33 -8.10
N PHE A 325 -1.41 15.66 -9.25
CA PHE A 325 -0.87 16.18 -10.50
C PHE A 325 -1.68 17.40 -10.96
N CYS A 326 -1.04 18.28 -11.72
CA CYS A 326 -1.68 19.45 -12.34
C CYS A 326 -2.23 20.50 -11.35
N GLU A 327 -1.61 20.62 -10.17
CA GLU A 327 -1.99 21.61 -9.17
C GLU A 327 -1.69 23.06 -9.63
N PRO A 328 -2.40 24.08 -9.11
CA PRO A 328 -2.19 25.47 -9.50
C PRO A 328 -0.73 25.91 -9.29
N GLY A 329 -0.17 26.62 -10.28
CA GLY A 329 1.22 27.10 -10.22
C GLY A 329 2.28 26.07 -10.59
N VAL A 330 1.92 24.81 -10.87
CA VAL A 330 2.84 23.81 -11.43
C VAL A 330 2.96 24.02 -12.94
N VAL A 331 4.06 24.64 -13.37
CA VAL A 331 4.29 25.03 -14.78
C VAL A 331 4.89 23.92 -15.65
N LYS A 332 5.34 22.83 -15.04
CA LYS A 332 6.01 21.70 -15.71
C LYS A 332 5.39 20.42 -15.19
N GLU A 333 4.76 19.63 -16.05
CA GLU A 333 4.28 18.29 -15.73
C GLU A 333 4.65 17.34 -16.90
N PRO A 334 5.04 16.07 -16.64
CA PRO A 334 5.24 15.46 -15.34
C PRO A 334 6.46 16.05 -14.60
N ASP A 335 6.26 16.47 -13.34
CA ASP A 335 7.34 17.01 -12.51
C ASP A 335 7.93 15.94 -11.57
N TYR A 336 9.13 15.47 -11.89
CA TYR A 336 9.87 14.51 -11.06
C TYR A 336 10.56 15.13 -9.85
N ASP A 337 10.71 16.45 -9.85
CA ASP A 337 11.43 17.18 -8.80
C ASP A 337 10.47 17.75 -7.74
N ARG A 338 9.17 17.74 -8.03
CA ARG A 338 8.11 18.19 -7.11
C ARG A 338 7.86 17.18 -5.99
N ASN A 339 8.32 17.51 -4.79
CA ASN A 339 8.11 16.69 -3.60
C ASN A 339 6.69 16.78 -3.05
N GLU A 340 5.97 17.85 -3.38
CA GLU A 340 4.60 18.10 -2.94
C GLU A 340 3.59 17.19 -3.66
N THR A 341 3.94 16.57 -4.78
CA THR A 341 3.09 15.55 -5.40
C THR A 341 3.14 14.27 -4.57
N TRP A 342 2.00 13.81 -4.05
CA TRP A 342 1.90 12.59 -3.25
C TRP A 342 1.68 11.31 -4.05
N PHE A 343 1.60 11.39 -5.37
CA PHE A 343 1.54 10.24 -6.26
C PHE A 343 2.87 10.00 -6.94
N PHE A 344 3.21 8.73 -7.18
CA PHE A 344 4.39 8.37 -7.95
C PHE A 344 4.19 8.64 -9.46
N LEU A 345 5.26 9.13 -10.08
CA LEU A 345 5.51 9.00 -11.51
C LEU A 345 6.32 7.71 -11.77
N PRO A 346 6.34 7.18 -13.02
CA PRO A 346 7.19 6.04 -13.36
C PRO A 346 8.66 6.29 -13.02
N GLY A 347 9.25 5.47 -12.15
CA GLY A 347 10.63 5.67 -11.68
C GLY A 347 10.84 6.87 -10.74
N GLY A 348 9.78 7.60 -10.38
CA GLY A 348 9.85 8.74 -9.46
C GLY A 348 10.34 8.35 -8.06
N ARG A 349 11.06 9.23 -7.39
CA ARG A 349 11.61 8.99 -6.04
C ARG A 349 10.49 8.94 -5.00
N ASP A 350 10.68 8.18 -3.93
CA ASP A 350 9.75 8.21 -2.80
C ASP A 350 10.14 9.32 -1.82
N VAL A 351 9.16 10.04 -1.27
CA VAL A 351 9.37 11.13 -0.30
C VAL A 351 8.29 11.08 0.76
N ASP A 352 8.67 11.28 2.02
CA ASP A 352 7.75 11.39 3.16
C ASP A 352 7.38 12.86 3.47
N GLN A 353 6.44 13.09 4.40
CA GLN A 353 6.02 14.47 4.73
C GLN A 353 7.10 15.28 5.44
N ALA A 354 8.17 14.64 5.94
CA ALA A 354 9.32 15.34 6.50
C ALA A 354 10.32 15.79 5.42
N GLY A 355 10.08 15.43 4.15
CA GLY A 355 10.94 15.77 3.03
C GLY A 355 12.12 14.81 2.85
N ASN A 356 12.15 13.69 3.59
CA ASN A 356 13.18 12.68 3.40
C ASN A 356 12.96 11.98 2.07
N VAL A 357 14.03 11.83 1.30
CA VAL A 357 14.01 11.19 -0.02
C VAL A 357 14.53 9.76 0.10
N TYR A 358 13.78 8.80 -0.42
CA TYR A 358 14.13 7.38 -0.44
C TYR A 358 14.40 6.93 -1.87
N THR A 359 15.59 6.37 -2.09
CA THR A 359 16.06 5.91 -3.39
C THR A 359 16.57 4.49 -3.28
N SER A 360 16.28 3.67 -4.29
CA SER A 360 16.95 2.38 -4.48
C SER A 360 18.39 2.63 -4.96
N THR A 361 19.23 3.17 -4.08
CA THR A 361 20.68 3.10 -4.26
C THR A 361 21.08 1.78 -3.63
N ILE A 362 21.44 0.81 -4.47
CA ILE A 362 22.25 -0.32 -4.03
C ILE A 362 23.41 0.30 -3.21
N PRO A 363 23.62 -0.06 -1.94
CA PRO A 363 24.80 0.38 -1.21
C PRO A 363 25.98 0.01 -2.10
N ASN A 364 26.88 0.94 -2.38
CA ASN A 364 28.13 0.65 -3.09
C ASN A 364 28.66 -0.68 -2.53
N LYS A 365 28.50 -1.78 -3.27
CA LYS A 365 29.37 -2.93 -3.07
C LYS A 365 30.73 -2.33 -3.35
N GLU A 366 31.56 -2.26 -2.32
CA GLU A 366 33.00 -2.18 -2.51
C GLU A 366 33.35 -3.20 -3.60
N GLU A 367 34.24 -2.81 -4.50
CA GLU A 367 34.68 -3.55 -5.67
C GLU A 367 35.22 -4.94 -5.26
N ASP A 368 34.32 -5.88 -5.00
CA ASP A 368 34.64 -7.30 -4.84
C ASP A 368 34.32 -7.95 -6.19
N ASP A 369 35.40 -8.32 -6.89
CA ASP A 369 35.49 -8.98 -8.20
C ASP A 369 34.89 -10.41 -8.20
N ASP A 370 33.74 -10.63 -7.57
CA ASP A 370 33.05 -11.93 -7.61
C ASP A 370 31.94 -11.92 -8.66
N GLU A 371 32.14 -12.74 -9.70
CA GLU A 371 31.31 -12.99 -10.89
C GLU A 371 29.94 -13.64 -10.58
N ASP A 372 29.23 -13.20 -9.55
CA ASP A 372 27.83 -13.57 -9.31
C ASP A 372 26.89 -12.48 -9.87
N GLU A 373 26.87 -12.35 -11.20
CA GLU A 373 25.72 -11.80 -11.93
C GLU A 373 24.51 -12.72 -11.65
N ASP A 374 23.39 -12.18 -11.15
CA ASP A 374 22.00 -12.75 -11.20
C ASP A 374 21.17 -12.61 -9.91
N LYS A 375 21.26 -11.47 -9.21
CA LYS A 375 20.18 -11.01 -8.31
C LYS A 375 19.92 -9.52 -8.47
N GLU A 376 19.54 -9.12 -9.68
CA GLU A 376 18.97 -7.80 -9.94
C GLU A 376 17.43 -7.90 -9.96
N ASP A 377 16.74 -6.94 -9.33
CA ASP A 377 15.29 -6.71 -9.44
C ASP A 377 14.82 -6.32 -10.87
N GLY A 378 15.67 -6.54 -11.87
CA GLY A 378 15.32 -6.45 -13.28
C GLY A 378 14.72 -7.77 -13.72
N VAL A 379 13.55 -7.74 -14.37
CA VAL A 379 13.18 -8.89 -15.18
C VAL A 379 14.31 -9.05 -16.19
N GLY A 380 14.96 -10.22 -16.20
CA GLY A 380 15.73 -10.66 -17.34
C GLY A 380 14.90 -10.51 -18.62
N TYR A 381 15.54 -10.64 -19.79
CA TYR A 381 14.90 -10.49 -21.10
C TYR A 381 13.37 -10.77 -21.09
N ILE A 382 12.55 -9.73 -21.29
CA ILE A 382 11.10 -9.85 -21.34
C ILE A 382 10.71 -10.30 -22.74
N ASP A 383 10.14 -11.51 -22.86
CA ASP A 383 9.62 -12.02 -24.13
C ASP A 383 8.28 -11.32 -24.48
N PRO A 384 8.24 -10.44 -25.50
CA PRO A 384 7.03 -9.72 -25.86
C PRO A 384 5.88 -10.64 -26.33
N ASP A 385 6.16 -11.86 -26.76
CA ASP A 385 5.13 -12.78 -27.27
C ASP A 385 4.41 -13.55 -26.15
N HIS A 386 5.08 -13.78 -25.02
CA HIS A 386 4.58 -14.64 -23.96
C HIS A 386 4.42 -13.92 -22.61
N CYS A 387 4.87 -12.68 -22.46
CA CYS A 387 4.81 -11.96 -21.18
C CYS A 387 3.39 -11.57 -20.71
N TRP A 388 2.38 -11.58 -21.59
CA TRP A 388 1.09 -10.96 -21.29
C TRP A 388 0.19 -11.83 -20.41
N GLU A 389 0.15 -13.14 -20.65
CA GLU A 389 -0.74 -14.04 -19.92
C GLU A 389 -0.34 -14.11 -18.45
N ASP A 390 0.94 -14.30 -18.16
CA ASP A 390 1.48 -14.31 -16.80
C ASP A 390 1.26 -12.97 -16.08
N ALA A 391 1.53 -11.85 -16.75
CA ALA A 391 1.31 -10.51 -16.18
C ALA A 391 -0.18 -10.23 -15.91
N MET A 392 -1.07 -10.71 -16.78
CA MET A 392 -2.52 -10.61 -16.59
C MET A 392 -2.99 -11.46 -15.44
N GLN A 393 -2.54 -12.73 -15.42
CA GLN A 393 -2.82 -13.67 -14.35
C GLN A 393 -2.36 -13.09 -13.02
N LYS A 394 -1.20 -12.44 -12.96
CA LYS A 394 -0.70 -11.87 -11.73
C LYS A 394 -1.32 -10.53 -11.31
N GLY A 395 -2.12 -9.90 -12.16
CA GLY A 395 -2.72 -8.60 -11.84
C GLY A 395 -1.73 -7.42 -11.70
N ASP A 396 -0.42 -7.65 -11.66
CA ASP A 396 0.62 -6.64 -11.38
C ASP A 396 0.76 -5.63 -12.52
N TRP A 397 0.45 -4.36 -12.21
CA TRP A 397 0.51 -3.26 -13.18
C TRP A 397 1.92 -3.06 -13.73
N GLY A 398 2.95 -3.31 -12.93
CA GLY A 398 4.34 -3.23 -13.35
C GLY A 398 4.64 -4.25 -14.43
N GLU A 399 4.34 -5.53 -14.18
CA GLU A 399 4.56 -6.62 -15.14
C GLU A 399 3.77 -6.39 -16.43
N LYS A 400 2.50 -5.98 -16.31
CA LYS A 400 1.65 -5.61 -17.46
C LYS A 400 2.27 -4.46 -18.25
N THR A 401 2.71 -3.40 -17.60
CA THR A 401 3.34 -2.26 -18.27
C THR A 401 4.60 -2.68 -19.01
N VAL A 402 5.52 -3.38 -18.36
CA VAL A 402 6.80 -3.74 -19.00
C VAL A 402 6.59 -4.68 -20.18
N CYS A 403 5.59 -5.56 -20.10
CA CYS A 403 5.16 -6.40 -21.21
C CYS A 403 4.60 -5.57 -22.38
N LEU A 404 3.67 -4.64 -22.12
CA LEU A 404 3.15 -3.73 -23.16
C LEU A 404 4.28 -2.92 -23.80
N MET A 405 5.26 -2.48 -23.02
CA MET A 405 6.38 -1.73 -23.54
C MET A 405 7.31 -2.60 -24.40
N ALA A 406 7.56 -3.85 -24.00
CA ALA A 406 8.31 -4.82 -24.80
C ALA A 406 7.61 -5.11 -26.13
N LYS A 407 6.29 -5.30 -26.11
CA LYS A 407 5.47 -5.48 -27.31
C LYS A 407 5.53 -4.26 -28.23
N ALA A 408 5.36 -3.04 -27.70
CA ALA A 408 5.48 -1.82 -28.51
C ALA A 408 6.85 -1.72 -29.18
N LYS A 409 7.90 -2.12 -28.47
CA LYS A 409 9.26 -2.17 -28.98
C LYS A 409 9.49 -3.20 -30.07
N LYS A 410 8.76 -4.32 -30.02
CA LYS A 410 8.74 -5.32 -31.10
C LYS A 410 8.05 -4.75 -32.36
N GLU A 411 6.94 -4.04 -32.19
CA GLU A 411 6.20 -3.42 -33.30
C GLU A 411 7.00 -2.30 -33.99
N ASP A 412 7.64 -1.41 -33.20
CA ASP A 412 8.54 -0.37 -33.71
C ASP A 412 9.85 -0.33 -32.89
N PRO A 413 10.91 -0.99 -33.37
CA PRO A 413 12.23 -0.94 -32.74
C PRO A 413 12.80 0.48 -32.60
N GLY A 414 12.35 1.41 -33.45
CA GLY A 414 12.75 2.82 -33.48
C GLY A 414 12.21 3.66 -32.35
N LEU A 415 11.18 3.19 -31.62
CA LEU A 415 10.61 3.88 -30.46
C LEU A 415 11.70 4.31 -29.47
N ARG A 416 11.54 5.47 -28.84
CA ARG A 416 12.43 5.90 -27.75
C ARG A 416 11.56 6.35 -26.60
N LEU A 417 12.01 6.06 -25.37
CA LEU A 417 11.38 6.66 -24.21
C LEU A 417 11.55 8.18 -24.25
N VAL A 418 10.54 8.92 -23.81
CA VAL A 418 10.68 10.38 -23.61
C VAL A 418 11.81 10.63 -22.60
N GLU A 419 12.55 11.73 -22.81
CA GLU A 419 13.81 12.03 -22.11
C GLU A 419 13.72 11.87 -20.59
N HIS A 420 12.67 12.40 -19.95
CA HIS A 420 12.52 12.29 -18.50
C HIS A 420 12.36 10.83 -18.02
N TYR A 421 11.68 9.95 -18.76
CA TYR A 421 11.63 8.52 -18.41
C TYR A 421 12.97 7.83 -18.60
N ARG A 422 13.77 8.24 -19.60
CA ARG A 422 15.14 7.71 -19.79
C ARG A 422 16.05 8.05 -18.62
N HIS A 423 15.84 9.19 -17.96
CA HIS A 423 16.64 9.57 -16.80
C HIS A 423 16.20 8.88 -15.51
N HIS A 424 14.89 8.73 -15.30
CA HIS A 424 14.34 8.25 -14.02
C HIS A 424 14.06 6.74 -13.97
N CYS A 425 13.83 6.09 -15.11
CA CYS A 425 13.61 4.64 -15.19
C CYS A 425 14.87 3.86 -15.60
N ARG A 426 16.02 4.51 -15.77
CA ARG A 426 17.30 3.80 -15.95
C ARG A 426 17.74 3.21 -14.62
N GLY A 427 17.99 1.90 -14.60
CA GLY A 427 18.67 1.21 -13.49
C GLY A 427 19.90 1.99 -13.03
N GLY A 428 20.13 1.98 -11.72
CA GLY A 428 21.10 2.82 -11.03
C GLY A 428 22.44 2.90 -11.72
N GLY A 429 22.88 4.11 -12.01
CA GLY A 429 24.16 4.37 -12.64
C GLY A 429 24.51 5.85 -12.61
N GLN A 430 24.47 6.49 -11.43
CA GLN A 430 25.22 7.73 -11.20
C GLN A 430 26.73 7.43 -11.04
N GLY A 431 27.28 6.62 -11.93
CA GLY A 431 28.73 6.54 -12.11
C GLY A 431 29.15 7.68 -13.03
N LYS A 432 29.91 8.65 -12.52
CA LYS A 432 30.70 9.57 -13.35
C LYS A 432 31.81 8.75 -14.04
N GLY A 433 31.44 7.91 -15.00
CA GLY A 433 32.32 6.93 -15.61
C GLY A 433 31.97 6.74 -17.08
N LYS A 434 32.62 7.55 -17.92
CA LYS A 434 32.67 7.46 -19.39
C LYS A 434 31.33 7.68 -20.12
N ARG A 435 31.42 8.43 -21.22
CA ARG A 435 30.36 8.60 -22.22
C ARG A 435 30.06 7.22 -22.84
N GLY A 436 29.23 6.42 -22.18
CA GLY A 436 28.72 5.14 -22.66
C GLY A 436 27.59 5.32 -23.66
N ALA A 437 27.93 5.85 -24.83
CA ALA A 437 27.10 5.73 -26.03
C ALA A 437 27.22 4.31 -26.59
N ALA A 438 26.70 3.32 -25.87
CA ALA A 438 26.48 1.92 -26.28
C ALA A 438 25.74 1.29 -25.08
N LEU A 439 24.49 0.83 -25.12
CA LEU A 439 23.89 -0.14 -26.02
C LEU A 439 22.51 0.31 -26.52
N TRP A 440 22.41 0.55 -27.81
CA TRP A 440 21.15 0.64 -28.56
C TRP A 440 21.35 0.05 -29.97
N ARG A 441 22.36 -0.81 -30.14
CA ARG A 441 22.97 -1.06 -31.46
C ARG A 441 22.51 -2.34 -32.14
N LYS A 442 21.69 -3.19 -31.50
CA LYS A 442 21.08 -4.33 -32.19
C LYS A 442 19.58 -4.49 -31.90
N PRO A 443 18.78 -4.89 -32.91
CA PRO A 443 17.47 -5.48 -32.66
C PRO A 443 17.68 -6.72 -31.78
N GLY A 444 17.14 -6.70 -30.56
CA GLY A 444 17.34 -7.77 -29.57
C GLY A 444 18.15 -7.38 -28.32
N ASP A 445 18.67 -6.15 -28.22
CA ASP A 445 19.28 -5.68 -26.95
C ASP A 445 18.16 -5.46 -25.90
N SER A 446 18.21 -6.22 -24.80
CA SER A 446 17.17 -6.26 -23.75
C SER A 446 16.91 -4.87 -23.15
N MET A 447 15.63 -4.51 -23.10
CA MET A 447 15.19 -3.32 -22.38
C MET A 447 15.14 -3.69 -20.89
N TRP A 448 16.10 -3.22 -20.10
CA TRP A 448 16.04 -3.33 -18.64
C TRP A 448 14.87 -2.50 -18.13
N LEU A 449 13.73 -3.14 -17.90
CA LEU A 449 12.56 -2.54 -17.28
C LEU A 449 12.31 -3.18 -15.92
N THR A 450 12.41 -2.38 -14.86
CA THR A 450 12.03 -2.79 -13.52
C THR A 450 10.51 -2.63 -13.35
N PRO A 451 9.74 -3.71 -13.13
CA PRO A 451 8.28 -3.62 -13.03
C PRO A 451 7.83 -2.67 -11.93
N THR A 452 8.51 -2.65 -10.78
CA THR A 452 8.20 -1.74 -9.67
C THR A 452 8.25 -0.26 -10.09
N TYR A 453 9.15 0.14 -11.00
CA TYR A 453 9.23 1.53 -11.46
C TYR A 453 7.95 1.99 -12.12
N TYR A 454 7.29 1.11 -12.87
CA TYR A 454 6.05 1.40 -13.57
C TYR A 454 4.82 1.06 -12.72
N GLY A 455 4.85 -0.04 -11.98
CA GLY A 455 3.73 -0.52 -11.18
C GLY A 455 3.33 0.43 -10.05
N LYS A 456 4.29 1.16 -9.47
CA LYS A 456 4.00 2.17 -8.43
C LYS A 456 3.32 3.43 -8.96
N THR A 457 3.29 3.64 -10.27
CA THR A 457 2.76 4.87 -10.87
C THR A 457 1.34 5.13 -10.42
N PHE A 458 1.04 6.39 -10.07
CA PHE A 458 -0.26 6.84 -9.55
C PHE A 458 -0.67 6.21 -8.20
N HIS A 459 0.21 5.45 -7.55
CA HIS A 459 0.03 5.06 -6.15
C HIS A 459 0.58 6.14 -5.22
N PRO A 460 0.10 6.22 -3.96
CA PRO A 460 0.61 7.15 -2.98
C PRO A 460 2.10 6.88 -2.66
N ARG A 461 2.87 7.95 -2.55
CA ARG A 461 4.21 7.96 -1.94
C ARG A 461 4.11 7.80 -0.43
N SER A 462 5.24 7.64 0.25
CA SER A 462 5.32 7.64 1.72
C SER A 462 4.54 8.81 2.32
N ALA A 463 4.66 10.03 1.75
CA ALA A 463 3.93 11.20 2.23
C ALA A 463 2.39 11.05 2.12
N GLY A 464 1.91 10.44 1.04
CA GLY A 464 0.49 10.14 0.85
C GLY A 464 0.01 9.04 1.81
N HIS A 465 0.80 8.00 2.04
CA HIS A 465 0.47 6.97 3.03
C HIS A 465 0.46 7.48 4.47
N GLU A 466 1.33 8.43 4.82
CA GLU A 466 1.25 9.13 6.11
C GLU A 466 -0.05 9.91 6.26
N ALA A 467 -0.53 10.57 5.19
CA ALA A 467 -1.81 11.25 5.19
C ALA A 467 -2.99 10.28 5.34
N ILE A 468 -2.94 9.13 4.66
CA ILE A 468 -3.94 8.05 4.80
C ILE A 468 -3.98 7.55 6.25
N ARG A 469 -2.82 7.23 6.84
CA ARG A 469 -2.70 6.84 8.26
C ARG A 469 -3.30 7.88 9.19
N ASP A 470 -2.97 9.16 8.99
CA ASP A 470 -3.46 10.23 9.85
C ASP A 470 -4.99 10.39 9.75
N LYS A 471 -5.56 10.20 8.55
CA LYS A 471 -7.02 10.20 8.34
C LYS A 471 -7.71 8.98 8.96
N ILE A 472 -7.07 7.80 8.92
CA ILE A 472 -7.52 6.61 9.64
C ILE A 472 -7.62 6.91 11.15
N TYR A 473 -6.56 7.47 11.75
CA TYR A 473 -6.57 7.82 13.17
C TYR A 473 -7.64 8.83 13.53
N GLN A 474 -7.82 9.87 12.71
CA GLN A 474 -8.88 10.85 12.89
C GLN A 474 -10.25 10.16 12.98
N LEU A 475 -10.56 9.26 12.04
CA LEU A 475 -11.85 8.58 12.01
C LEU A 475 -12.03 7.63 13.21
N TRP A 476 -10.97 6.94 13.62
CA TRP A 476 -11.03 6.08 14.81
C TRP A 476 -11.26 6.88 16.10
N GLU A 477 -10.72 8.10 16.19
CA GLU A 477 -10.98 9.01 17.31
C GLU A 477 -12.42 9.52 17.30
N GLU A 478 -12.92 9.97 16.14
CA GLU A 478 -14.30 10.45 15.95
C GLU A 478 -15.35 9.40 16.36
N HIS A 479 -15.10 8.12 16.07
CA HIS A 479 -15.97 7.01 16.45
C HIS A 479 -15.59 6.31 17.78
N GLY A 480 -14.57 6.81 18.47
CA GLY A 480 -14.16 6.34 19.80
C GLY A 480 -13.56 4.93 19.85
N TYR A 481 -12.93 4.44 18.77
CA TYR A 481 -12.19 3.17 18.76
C TYR A 481 -10.80 3.29 19.40
N LEU A 482 -10.26 4.49 19.51
CA LEU A 482 -9.06 4.78 20.28
C LEU A 482 -9.41 5.05 21.75
N SER A 483 -8.71 4.40 22.68
CA SER A 483 -8.80 4.79 24.10
C SER A 483 -8.20 6.18 24.29
N ARG A 484 -8.63 6.94 25.31
CA ARG A 484 -8.11 8.29 25.63
C ARG A 484 -6.58 8.38 25.76
N ASN A 485 -5.88 7.25 25.94
CA ASN A 485 -4.42 7.19 25.97
C ASN A 485 -3.77 7.23 24.56
N LEU A 486 -4.46 6.81 23.49
CA LEU A 486 -3.99 6.92 22.10
C LEU A 486 -4.15 8.33 21.54
N SER A 487 -5.23 9.04 21.89
CA SER A 487 -5.51 10.43 21.48
C SER A 487 -4.42 11.43 21.93
N ARG A 488 -3.75 11.18 23.06
CA ARG A 488 -2.63 12.02 23.53
C ARG A 488 -1.35 11.87 22.71
N GLY A 489 -1.13 10.73 22.05
CA GLY A 489 0.06 10.48 21.22
C GLY A 489 -0.03 11.17 19.85
N THR A 490 -1.23 11.22 19.28
CA THR A 490 -1.52 11.88 17.99
C THR A 490 -1.45 13.41 18.11
N ASP A 491 -1.88 13.98 19.24
CA ASP A 491 -1.81 15.42 19.52
C ASP A 491 -0.35 15.92 19.69
N LEU A 492 0.54 15.06 20.19
CA LEU A 492 1.98 15.32 20.31
C LEU A 492 2.68 15.35 18.93
N MET A 493 2.32 14.45 18.01
CA MET A 493 2.80 14.47 16.61
C MET A 493 2.32 15.74 15.87
N LYS A 494 1.07 16.16 16.09
CA LYS A 494 0.51 17.39 15.51
C LYS A 494 1.20 18.65 16.04
N ARG A 495 1.52 18.69 17.33
CA ARG A 495 2.27 19.80 17.96
C ARG A 495 3.77 19.84 17.62
N MET A 496 4.36 18.71 17.25
CA MET A 496 5.75 18.67 16.75
C MET A 496 5.83 19.25 15.33
N LYS A 497 4.84 19.01 14.46
CA LYS A 497 4.77 19.63 13.13
C LYS A 497 4.59 21.15 13.18
N THR A 498 3.80 21.68 14.11
CA THR A 498 3.60 23.15 14.24
C THR A 498 4.77 23.88 14.90
N LYS A 499 5.64 23.18 15.65
CA LYS A 499 6.86 23.78 16.21
C LYS A 499 7.99 23.98 15.21
N ASN A 500 8.03 23.22 14.11
CA ASN A 500 9.04 23.38 13.06
C ASN A 500 8.72 24.48 12.04
N THR A 501 7.53 25.09 12.10
CA THR A 501 7.10 26.19 11.20
C THR A 501 7.23 27.58 11.84
N HIS A 502 7.86 27.70 13.02
CA HIS A 502 8.00 28.96 13.76
C HIS A 502 9.45 29.28 14.18
N ASN A 503 10.43 28.64 13.55
CA ASN A 503 11.82 29.10 13.59
C ASN A 503 12.26 29.46 12.16
N ASP A 504 11.77 30.61 11.69
CA ASP A 504 12.45 31.49 10.75
C ASP A 504 12.14 32.94 11.18
#